data_AF-D8Q1G4-F1
#
_entry.id   AF-D8Q1G4-F1
#
_cell.length_a   1.000
_cell.length_b   1.000
_cell.length_c   1.000
_cell.angle_alpha   90.00
_cell.angle_beta   90.00
_cell.angle_gamma   90.00
#
_symmetry.space_group_name_H-M   'P 1'
#
loop_
_entity.id
_entity.type
_entity.pdbx_description
1 polymer ?
#
loop_
_entity_poly.entity_id
_entity_poly.type
_entity_poly.pdbx_seq_one_letter_code
_entity_poly.pdbx_strand_id
1 'polypeptide(L)'
;MAPNTNSCVGAKYPDECRVASQAAQPILDSFATYALNNTNEQAAVISLMLYESGEFKYNWGHFVAGETVHTPGKGTRNMQSATYNEMYARELFGDNKVNTANSTGGADGILELVSPDGPSFASAAWFLTSQCDETVREGVQSGTQDGWSVYITDCIGTTVDQGRIDYWNKAKEALGAQ
;
A
#
# COMPACT_ATOMS: atom_id res chain seq x y z
N MET A 1 13.36 -12.17 -1.91
CA MET A 1 12.54 -11.49 -2.95
C MET A 1 11.19 -12.20 -3.09
N ALA A 2 10.11 -11.45 -3.26
CA ALA A 2 8.75 -11.96 -3.53
C ALA A 2 8.69 -12.59 -4.94
N PRO A 3 8.51 -13.92 -5.07
CA PRO A 3 8.85 -14.64 -6.31
C PRO A 3 8.01 -14.26 -7.52
N ASN A 4 6.76 -13.81 -7.37
CA ASN A 4 5.93 -13.47 -8.53
C ASN A 4 5.97 -11.99 -8.92
N THR A 5 6.89 -11.21 -8.33
CA THR A 5 7.13 -9.81 -8.74
C THR A 5 8.03 -9.68 -9.97
N ASN A 6 8.49 -10.79 -10.56
CA ASN A 6 9.40 -10.76 -11.72
C ASN A 6 8.69 -10.64 -13.07
N SER A 7 7.36 -10.81 -13.13
CA SER A 7 6.59 -10.81 -14.37
C SER A 7 5.13 -10.43 -14.16
N CYS A 8 4.59 -9.66 -15.11
CA CYS A 8 3.15 -9.41 -15.24
C CYS A 8 2.49 -10.21 -16.37
N VAL A 9 3.23 -11.14 -16.98
CA VAL A 9 2.67 -12.01 -18.02
C VAL A 9 1.54 -12.85 -17.42
N GLY A 10 0.36 -12.78 -18.04
CA GLY A 10 -0.84 -13.48 -17.57
C GLY A 10 -1.53 -12.82 -16.38
N ALA A 11 -1.14 -11.61 -15.98
CA ALA A 11 -1.89 -10.85 -14.99
C ALA A 11 -3.32 -10.62 -15.46
N LYS A 12 -4.29 -10.83 -14.57
CA LYS A 12 -5.72 -10.68 -14.87
C LYS A 12 -6.10 -9.23 -15.19
N TYR A 13 -5.44 -8.28 -14.53
CA TYR A 13 -5.53 -6.85 -14.79
C TYR A 13 -4.14 -6.32 -15.13
N PRO A 14 -3.74 -6.37 -16.42
CA PRO A 14 -2.40 -5.97 -16.85
C PRO A 14 -2.04 -4.53 -16.49
N ASP A 15 -3.03 -3.62 -16.54
CA ASP A 15 -2.82 -2.19 -16.27
C ASP A 15 -2.49 -1.91 -14.80
N GLU A 16 -2.94 -2.78 -13.89
CA GLU A 16 -2.64 -2.71 -12.46
C GLU A 16 -1.29 -3.34 -12.09
N CYS A 17 -0.85 -4.33 -12.88
CA CYS A 17 0.29 -5.14 -12.53
C CYS A 17 1.61 -4.40 -12.74
N ARG A 18 2.51 -4.51 -11.77
CA ARG A 18 3.89 -4.03 -11.88
C ARG A 18 4.88 -5.08 -11.43
N VAL A 19 6.00 -5.17 -12.14
CA VAL A 19 7.15 -5.95 -11.68
C VAL A 19 7.98 -5.17 -10.67
N ALA A 20 8.83 -5.85 -9.90
CA ALA A 20 9.66 -5.24 -8.87
C ALA A 20 10.53 -4.08 -9.39
N SER A 21 11.06 -4.18 -10.61
CA SER A 21 11.88 -3.10 -11.20
C SER A 21 11.07 -1.84 -11.53
N GLN A 22 9.76 -1.96 -11.76
CA GLN A 22 8.86 -0.82 -11.95
C GLN A 22 8.40 -0.25 -10.60
N ALA A 23 8.22 -1.10 -9.59
CA ALA A 23 7.80 -0.71 -8.25
C ALA A 23 8.91 -0.01 -7.45
N ALA A 24 10.18 -0.36 -7.68
CA ALA A 24 11.30 0.08 -6.85
C ALA A 24 11.41 1.61 -6.73
N GLN A 25 11.44 2.34 -7.85
CA GLN A 25 11.63 3.80 -7.80
C GLN A 25 10.43 4.52 -7.15
N PRO A 26 9.16 4.25 -7.50
CA PRO A 26 8.02 4.83 -6.80
C PRO A 26 7.99 4.56 -5.29
N ILE A 27 8.43 3.38 -4.85
CA ILE A 27 8.54 3.06 -3.42
C ILE A 27 9.64 3.90 -2.75
N LEU A 28 10.80 4.03 -3.39
CA LEU A 28 11.88 4.87 -2.85
C LEU A 28 11.49 6.35 -2.78
N ASP A 29 10.79 6.84 -3.81
CA ASP A 29 10.29 8.21 -3.86
C ASP A 29 9.26 8.47 -2.76
N SER A 30 8.42 7.46 -2.42
CA SER A 30 7.47 7.59 -1.33
C SER A 30 8.14 7.66 0.03
N PHE A 31 9.22 6.89 0.25
CA PHE A 31 9.99 6.99 1.49
C PHE A 31 10.58 8.37 1.70
N ALA A 32 11.11 8.98 0.64
CA ALA A 32 11.61 10.36 0.69
C ALA A 32 10.47 11.36 0.94
N THR A 33 9.33 11.21 0.26
CA THR A 33 8.17 12.10 0.36
C THR A 33 7.59 12.13 1.78
N TYR A 34 7.49 10.97 2.43
CA TYR A 34 6.87 10.81 3.75
C TYR A 34 7.89 10.69 4.90
N ALA A 35 9.18 10.92 4.63
CA ALA A 35 10.26 10.84 5.60
C ALA A 35 10.36 9.49 6.34
N LEU A 36 10.11 8.37 5.64
CA LEU A 36 10.32 7.01 6.17
C LEU A 36 11.80 6.65 6.09
N ASN A 37 12.58 7.14 7.05
CA ASN A 37 14.02 6.91 7.13
C ASN A 37 14.40 5.64 7.91
N ASN A 38 13.46 5.08 8.69
CA ASN A 38 13.70 3.88 9.49
C ASN A 38 13.50 2.62 8.62
N THR A 39 14.51 1.76 8.56
CA THR A 39 14.49 0.54 7.74
C THR A 39 13.38 -0.44 8.14
N ASN A 40 12.98 -0.49 9.42
CA ASN A 40 11.88 -1.34 9.90
C ASN A 40 10.52 -0.81 9.43
N GLU A 41 10.32 0.51 9.38
CA GLU A 41 9.11 1.11 8.77
C GLU A 41 9.06 0.84 7.27
N GLN A 42 10.18 0.99 6.57
CA GLN A 42 10.28 0.66 5.15
C GLN A 42 9.94 -0.82 4.90
N ALA A 43 10.46 -1.74 5.73
CA ALA A 43 10.16 -3.16 5.66
C ALA A 43 8.68 -3.44 5.91
N ALA A 44 8.08 -2.81 6.93
CA ALA A 44 6.66 -2.96 7.24
C ALA A 44 5.79 -2.50 6.06
N VAL A 45 6.06 -1.31 5.50
CA VAL A 45 5.32 -0.75 4.37
C VAL A 45 5.46 -1.60 3.11
N ILE A 46 6.67 -2.05 2.77
CA ILE A 46 6.90 -2.95 1.63
C ILE A 46 6.18 -4.28 1.82
N SER A 47 6.25 -4.86 3.01
CA SER A 47 5.59 -6.13 3.30
C SER A 47 4.07 -6.03 3.19
N LEU A 48 3.48 -4.94 3.68
CA LEU A 48 2.06 -4.67 3.54
C LEU A 48 1.68 -4.54 2.07
N MET A 49 2.44 -3.76 1.30
CA MET A 49 2.15 -3.61 -0.12
C MET A 49 2.22 -4.95 -0.85
N LEU A 50 3.28 -5.74 -0.64
CA LEU A 50 3.43 -7.05 -1.27
C LEU A 50 2.27 -7.99 -0.94
N TYR A 51 1.82 -8.00 0.32
CA TYR A 51 0.74 -8.89 0.74
C TYR A 51 -0.62 -8.46 0.18
N GLU A 52 -0.99 -7.20 0.38
CA GLU A 52 -2.33 -6.68 0.06
C GLU A 52 -2.57 -6.54 -1.45
N SER A 53 -1.51 -6.31 -2.22
CA SER A 53 -1.62 -6.12 -3.67
C SER A 53 -1.39 -7.40 -4.48
N GLY A 54 -1.31 -8.55 -3.83
CA GLY A 54 -0.98 -9.81 -4.50
C GLY A 54 0.36 -9.74 -5.22
N GLU A 55 1.40 -9.25 -4.53
CA GLU A 55 2.75 -9.00 -5.07
C GLU A 55 2.76 -8.00 -6.24
N PHE A 56 2.10 -6.85 -6.05
CA PHE A 56 1.98 -5.73 -7.01
C PHE A 56 1.17 -6.04 -8.27
N LYS A 57 0.37 -7.10 -8.26
CA LYS A 57 -0.52 -7.45 -9.38
C LYS A 57 -1.78 -6.60 -9.41
N TYR A 58 -2.16 -6.02 -8.26
CA TYR A 58 -3.40 -5.27 -8.12
C TYR A 58 -3.14 -3.91 -7.46
N ASN A 59 -3.73 -2.85 -7.97
CA ASN A 59 -3.82 -1.55 -7.30
C ASN A 59 -5.28 -1.10 -7.15
N TRP A 60 -6.23 -1.89 -7.63
CA TRP A 60 -7.64 -1.78 -7.28
C TRP A 60 -8.02 -2.93 -6.36
N GLY A 61 -9.15 -2.79 -5.66
CA GLY A 61 -9.66 -3.75 -4.69
C GLY A 61 -10.08 -5.10 -5.25
N HIS A 62 -9.56 -5.52 -6.42
CA HIS A 62 -9.80 -6.82 -7.04
C HIS A 62 -9.26 -7.96 -6.17
N PHE A 63 -8.02 -7.86 -5.66
CA PHE A 63 -7.40 -8.95 -4.91
C PHE A 63 -8.21 -9.37 -3.68
N VAL A 64 -8.64 -8.39 -2.90
CA VAL A 64 -9.41 -8.59 -1.66
C VAL A 64 -10.89 -8.91 -1.90
N ALA A 65 -11.34 -8.89 -3.16
CA ALA A 65 -12.73 -9.17 -3.56
C ALA A 65 -12.85 -10.41 -4.48
N GLY A 66 -11.88 -11.32 -4.43
CA GLY A 66 -11.92 -12.59 -5.18
C GLY A 66 -11.45 -12.47 -6.64
N GLU A 67 -10.68 -11.41 -6.94
CA GLU A 67 -9.98 -11.16 -8.21
C GLU A 67 -10.87 -10.96 -9.44
N THR A 68 -12.20 -11.09 -9.36
CA THR A 68 -13.12 -10.96 -10.52
C THR A 68 -13.90 -9.65 -10.52
N VAL A 69 -14.09 -9.07 -9.34
CA VAL A 69 -14.79 -7.82 -9.08
C VAL A 69 -13.93 -7.01 -8.14
N HIS A 70 -14.08 -5.69 -8.11
CA HIS A 70 -13.48 -4.85 -7.08
C HIS A 70 -14.55 -4.30 -6.15
N THR A 71 -14.12 -3.88 -4.96
CA THR A 71 -14.94 -3.04 -4.09
C THR A 71 -14.78 -1.59 -4.53
N PRO A 72 -15.87 -0.85 -4.85
CA PRO A 72 -15.77 0.52 -5.34
C PRO A 72 -14.94 1.44 -4.44
N GLY A 73 -14.01 2.17 -5.04
CA GLY A 73 -13.09 3.09 -4.37
C GLY A 73 -12.02 2.43 -3.48
N LYS A 74 -12.05 1.11 -3.27
CA LYS A 74 -11.03 0.39 -2.50
C LYS A 74 -9.83 0.11 -3.41
N GLY A 75 -8.62 0.34 -2.92
CA GLY A 75 -7.42 0.09 -3.71
C GLY A 75 -6.16 0.80 -3.20
N THR A 76 -5.24 1.03 -4.13
CA THR A 76 -3.80 1.27 -4.01
C THR A 76 -3.03 0.12 -3.34
N ARG A 77 -1.71 0.23 -3.18
CA ARG A 77 -0.88 -0.96 -2.89
C ARG A 77 -1.07 -1.53 -1.49
N ASN A 78 -1.62 -0.77 -0.54
CA ASN A 78 -2.07 -1.24 0.77
C ASN A 78 -3.57 -1.61 0.85
N MET A 79 -4.31 -1.57 -0.27
CA MET A 79 -5.75 -1.87 -0.33
C MET A 79 -6.61 -1.08 0.68
N GLN A 80 -6.29 0.20 0.88
CA GLN A 80 -7.07 1.09 1.75
C GLN A 80 -8.51 1.31 1.23
N SER A 81 -9.41 1.66 2.15
CA SER A 81 -10.83 1.90 1.84
C SER A 81 -11.06 3.15 0.98
N ALA A 82 -12.25 3.26 0.41
CA ALA A 82 -12.66 4.43 -0.38
C ALA A 82 -12.50 5.75 0.38
N THR A 83 -12.85 5.77 1.68
CA THR A 83 -12.72 6.96 2.53
C THR A 83 -11.27 7.44 2.62
N TYR A 84 -10.32 6.51 2.78
CA TYR A 84 -8.91 6.87 2.85
C TYR A 84 -8.33 7.25 1.49
N ASN A 85 -8.74 6.59 0.41
CA ASN A 85 -8.37 7.03 -0.95
C ASN A 85 -8.90 8.43 -1.27
N GLU A 86 -10.07 8.81 -0.77
CA GLU A 86 -10.56 10.19 -0.90
C GLU A 86 -9.72 11.19 -0.12
N MET A 87 -9.41 10.92 1.16
CA MET A 87 -8.52 11.79 1.95
C MET A 87 -7.16 11.95 1.28
N TYR A 88 -6.58 10.85 0.81
CA TYR A 88 -5.30 10.84 0.14
C TYR A 88 -5.33 11.63 -1.18
N ALA A 89 -6.37 11.42 -2.00
CA ALA A 89 -6.53 12.16 -3.25
C ALA A 89 -6.71 13.67 -3.01
N ARG A 90 -7.40 14.06 -1.93
CA ARG A 90 -7.58 15.48 -1.58
C ARG A 90 -6.27 16.14 -1.19
N GLU A 91 -5.41 15.43 -0.44
CA GLU A 91 -4.07 15.92 -0.09
C GLU A 91 -3.19 16.14 -1.33
N LEU A 92 -3.21 15.20 -2.27
CA LEU A 92 -2.38 15.28 -3.47
C LEU A 92 -2.88 16.25 -4.54
N PHE A 93 -4.20 16.37 -4.69
CA PHE A 93 -4.80 16.98 -5.88
C PHE A 93 -5.78 18.12 -5.58
N GLY A 94 -6.14 18.33 -4.32
CA GLY A 94 -7.10 19.33 -3.88
C GLY A 94 -8.57 18.99 -4.20
N ASP A 95 -9.47 19.67 -3.47
CA ASP A 95 -10.90 19.36 -3.48
C ASP A 95 -11.56 19.44 -4.86
N ASN A 96 -11.18 20.42 -5.68
CA ASN A 96 -11.80 20.61 -6.99
C ASN A 96 -11.61 19.40 -7.90
N LYS A 97 -10.39 18.83 -7.93
CA LYS A 97 -10.07 17.68 -8.79
C LYS A 97 -10.76 16.41 -8.27
N VAL A 98 -10.77 16.21 -6.95
CA VAL A 98 -11.47 15.09 -6.31
C VAL A 98 -12.98 15.16 -6.53
N ASN A 99 -13.61 16.33 -6.33
CA ASN A 99 -15.05 16.50 -6.53
C ASN A 99 -15.45 16.29 -8.00
N THR A 100 -14.61 16.70 -8.94
CA THR A 100 -14.82 16.45 -10.38
C THR A 100 -14.76 14.96 -10.70
N ALA A 101 -13.75 14.27 -10.16
CA ALA A 101 -13.59 12.83 -10.34
C ALA A 101 -14.75 12.05 -9.72
N ASN A 102 -15.18 12.43 -8.50
CA ASN A 102 -16.34 11.85 -7.83
C ASN A 102 -17.64 12.05 -8.63
N SER A 103 -17.83 13.25 -9.19
CA SER A 103 -19.03 13.53 -10.00
C SER A 103 -19.05 12.74 -11.31
N THR A 104 -17.88 12.36 -11.83
CA THR A 104 -17.74 11.63 -13.10
C THR A 104 -17.82 10.12 -12.91
N GLY A 105 -17.14 9.58 -11.90
CA GLY A 105 -16.95 8.15 -11.70
C GLY A 105 -17.20 7.65 -10.28
N GLY A 106 -17.77 8.48 -9.41
CA GLY A 106 -17.97 8.14 -8.00
C GLY A 106 -16.65 7.84 -7.28
N ALA A 107 -16.70 6.90 -6.33
CA ALA A 107 -15.54 6.45 -5.58
C ALA A 107 -14.43 5.86 -6.48
N ASP A 108 -14.79 5.21 -7.59
CA ASP A 108 -13.83 4.69 -8.56
C ASP A 108 -13.14 5.81 -9.35
N GLY A 109 -13.87 6.89 -9.66
CA GLY A 109 -13.27 8.09 -10.25
C GLY A 109 -12.21 8.70 -9.34
N ILE A 110 -12.43 8.68 -8.02
CA ILE A 110 -11.43 9.12 -7.03
C ILE A 110 -10.25 8.14 -6.99
N LEU A 111 -10.50 6.83 -6.93
CA LEU A 111 -9.45 5.80 -6.92
C LEU A 111 -8.56 5.90 -8.16
N GLU A 112 -9.14 6.18 -9.33
CA GLU A 112 -8.40 6.39 -10.58
C GLU A 112 -7.35 7.51 -10.45
N LEU A 113 -7.65 8.59 -9.72
CA LEU A 113 -6.68 9.69 -9.51
C LEU A 113 -5.39 9.23 -8.80
N VAL A 114 -5.51 8.25 -7.91
CA VAL A 114 -4.39 7.73 -7.09
C VAL A 114 -3.89 6.36 -7.56
N SER A 115 -4.38 5.87 -8.70
CA SER A 115 -3.95 4.62 -9.31
C SER A 115 -2.63 4.68 -10.10
N PRO A 116 -2.15 5.82 -10.63
CA PRO A 116 -0.82 5.90 -11.24
C PRO A 116 0.30 5.52 -10.27
N ASP A 117 1.41 4.99 -10.79
CA ASP A 117 2.46 4.35 -9.99
C ASP A 117 2.96 5.20 -8.82
N GLY A 118 3.22 6.49 -9.03
CA GLY A 118 3.68 7.40 -7.98
C GLY A 118 2.73 7.40 -6.76
N PRO A 119 1.51 7.93 -6.89
CA PRO A 119 0.51 7.87 -5.81
C PRO A 119 0.21 6.45 -5.31
N SER A 120 0.15 5.47 -6.21
CA SER A 120 -0.25 4.11 -5.86
C SER A 120 0.74 3.41 -4.94
N PHE A 121 2.05 3.52 -5.21
CA PHE A 121 3.10 2.98 -4.34
C PHE A 121 3.40 3.88 -3.14
N ALA A 122 2.93 5.12 -3.16
CA ALA A 122 3.04 6.05 -2.06
C ALA A 122 1.93 5.90 -1.00
N SER A 123 0.80 5.27 -1.34
CA SER A 123 -0.36 5.16 -0.46
C SER A 123 -0.07 4.52 0.89
N ALA A 124 0.77 3.48 0.93
CA ALA A 124 1.10 2.77 2.15
C ALA A 124 1.99 3.61 3.09
N ALA A 125 2.93 4.38 2.53
CA ALA A 125 3.77 5.31 3.28
C ALA A 125 2.93 6.49 3.81
N TRP A 126 2.08 7.07 2.96
CA TRP A 126 1.11 8.09 3.36
C TRP A 126 0.26 7.61 4.53
N PHE A 127 -0.34 6.42 4.42
CA PHE A 127 -1.22 5.87 5.45
C PHE A 127 -0.50 5.70 6.79
N LEU A 128 0.70 5.11 6.80
CA LEU A 128 1.49 4.95 8.01
C LEU A 128 1.78 6.30 8.69
N THR A 129 2.09 7.34 7.92
CA THR A 129 2.52 8.63 8.47
C THR A 129 1.40 9.59 8.82
N SER A 130 0.20 9.38 8.26
CA SER A 130 -0.93 10.31 8.43
C SER A 130 -2.11 9.72 9.18
N GLN A 131 -2.26 8.38 9.18
CA GLN A 131 -3.41 7.69 9.77
C GLN A 131 -3.06 6.84 10.99
N CYS A 132 -1.79 6.46 11.18
CA CYS A 132 -1.36 5.76 12.38
C CYS A 132 -0.90 6.73 13.47
N ASP A 133 -1.24 6.40 14.72
CA ASP A 133 -0.71 7.11 15.89
C ASP A 133 0.81 6.97 16.00
N GLU A 134 1.45 7.98 16.59
CA GLU A 134 2.91 8.02 16.78
C GLU A 134 3.44 6.79 17.54
N THR A 135 2.72 6.30 18.54
CA THR A 135 3.09 5.12 19.32
C THR A 135 3.08 3.84 18.49
N VAL A 136 2.19 3.72 17.49
CA VAL A 136 2.19 2.61 16.54
C VAL A 136 3.45 2.68 15.68
N ARG A 137 3.82 3.88 15.22
CA ARG A 137 5.04 4.08 14.44
C ARG A 137 6.30 3.73 15.23
N GLU A 138 6.41 4.17 16.49
CA GLU A 138 7.51 3.79 17.40
C GLU A 138 7.58 2.26 17.56
N GLY A 139 6.43 1.60 17.69
CA GLY A 139 6.33 0.14 17.72
C GLY A 139 6.92 -0.52 16.47
N VAL A 140 6.54 -0.04 15.27
CA VAL A 140 7.10 -0.54 14.00
C VAL A 140 8.60 -0.27 13.91
N GLN A 141 9.05 0.92 14.30
CA GLN A 141 10.45 1.33 14.26
C GLN A 141 11.34 0.44 15.14
N SER A 142 10.80 -0.17 16.20
CA SER A 142 11.52 -1.13 17.04
C SER A 142 11.96 -2.41 16.31
N GLY A 143 11.30 -2.75 15.19
CA GLY A 143 11.56 -3.99 14.44
C GLY A 143 11.00 -5.26 15.10
N THR A 144 10.35 -5.13 16.26
CA THR A 144 9.75 -6.27 16.98
C THR A 144 8.46 -6.74 16.31
N GLN A 145 8.17 -8.04 16.43
CA GLN A 145 6.93 -8.59 15.90
C GLN A 145 5.71 -8.04 16.63
N ASP A 146 5.81 -7.76 17.93
CA ASP A 146 4.71 -7.18 18.71
C ASP A 146 4.37 -5.77 18.21
N GLY A 147 5.38 -4.91 18.00
CA GLY A 147 5.17 -3.57 17.46
C GLY A 147 4.61 -3.58 16.03
N TRP A 148 5.11 -4.47 15.18
CA TRP A 148 4.54 -4.68 13.84
C TRP A 148 3.11 -5.23 13.90
N SER A 149 2.80 -6.13 14.84
CA SER A 149 1.46 -6.69 14.99
C SER A 149 0.45 -5.63 15.37
N VAL A 150 0.80 -4.72 16.29
CA VAL A 150 -0.02 -3.55 16.64
C VAL A 150 -0.30 -2.67 15.42
N TYR A 151 0.69 -2.46 14.55
CA TYR A 151 0.46 -1.76 13.29
C TYR A 151 -0.61 -2.43 12.42
N ILE A 152 -0.53 -3.76 12.27
CA ILE A 152 -1.51 -4.52 11.49
C ILE A 152 -2.90 -4.51 12.13
N THR A 153 -3.01 -4.66 13.45
CA THR A 153 -4.32 -4.79 14.13
C THR A 153 -4.97 -3.45 14.41
N ASP A 154 -4.20 -2.49 14.93
CA ASP A 154 -4.77 -1.28 15.54
C ASP A 154 -4.79 -0.12 14.55
N CYS A 155 -3.82 -0.04 13.63
CA CYS A 155 -3.82 0.98 12.59
C CYS A 155 -4.42 0.48 11.26
N ILE A 156 -3.93 -0.63 10.71
CA ILE A 156 -4.46 -1.17 9.44
C ILE A 156 -5.87 -1.76 9.65
N GLY A 157 -6.19 -2.23 10.86
CA GLY A 157 -7.53 -2.74 11.18
C GLY A 157 -7.79 -4.14 10.65
N THR A 158 -6.76 -4.99 10.57
CA THR A 158 -6.86 -6.36 10.08
C THR A 158 -6.18 -7.35 11.04
N THR A 159 -6.19 -8.64 10.72
CA THR A 159 -5.58 -9.67 11.56
C THR A 159 -4.17 -10.00 11.11
N VAL A 160 -3.29 -10.25 12.07
CA VAL A 160 -2.01 -10.89 11.79
C VAL A 160 -2.25 -12.34 11.38
N ASP A 161 -1.66 -12.72 10.24
CA ASP A 161 -1.63 -14.10 9.76
C ASP A 161 -0.19 -14.48 9.36
N GLN A 162 0.04 -15.77 9.12
CA GLN A 162 1.37 -16.27 8.78
C GLN A 162 1.90 -15.68 7.46
N GLY A 163 1.03 -15.42 6.49
CA GLY A 163 1.42 -14.83 5.21
C GLY A 163 1.99 -13.43 5.39
N ARG A 164 1.32 -12.59 6.19
CA ARG A 164 1.82 -11.25 6.55
C ARG A 164 3.16 -11.31 7.27
N ILE A 165 3.30 -12.22 8.24
CA ILE A 165 4.57 -12.44 8.96
C ILE A 165 5.68 -12.85 7.98
N ASP A 166 5.39 -13.75 7.04
CA ASP A 166 6.36 -14.23 6.06
C ASP A 166 6.84 -13.11 5.13
N TYR A 167 5.94 -12.25 4.65
CA TYR A 167 6.33 -11.09 3.84
C TYR A 167 7.10 -10.05 4.64
N TRP A 168 6.73 -9.82 5.90
CA TRP A 168 7.45 -8.91 6.78
C TRP A 168 8.88 -9.38 7.01
N ASN A 169 9.08 -10.65 7.35
CA ASN A 169 10.42 -11.23 7.50
C ASN A 169 11.24 -11.15 6.21
N LYS A 170 10.64 -11.43 5.04
CA LYS A 170 11.33 -11.28 3.74
C LYS A 170 11.72 -9.84 3.44
N ALA A 171 10.87 -8.87 3.78
CA ALA A 171 11.16 -7.46 3.60
C ALA A 171 12.29 -6.99 4.52
N LYS A 172 12.28 -7.44 5.79
CA LYS A 172 13.36 -7.18 6.75
C LYS A 172 14.69 -7.74 6.24
N GLU A 173 14.72 -9.00 5.81
CA GLU A 173 15.92 -9.64 5.27
C GLU A 173 16.46 -8.87 4.05
N ALA A 174 15.60 -8.49 3.12
CA ALA A 174 15.99 -7.78 1.90
C ALA A 174 16.59 -6.38 2.17
N LEU A 175 16.17 -5.72 3.25
CA LEU A 175 16.59 -4.37 3.61
C LEU A 175 17.67 -4.33 4.71
N GLY A 176 18.01 -5.48 5.30
CA GLY A 176 18.88 -5.54 6.48
C GLY A 176 18.23 -4.92 7.72
N ALA A 177 16.90 -4.98 7.82
CA ALA A 177 16.13 -4.50 8.96
C ALA A 177 16.19 -5.49 10.14
N GLN A 178 15.92 -5.02 11.36
CA GLN A 178 16.11 -5.76 12.62
C GLN A 178 14.86 -6.48 13.06
#